data_AF-A0AAV6TQ35-F1
#
_entry.id   AF-A0AAV6TQ35-F1
#
_cell.length_a   1.000
_cell.length_b   1.000
_cell.length_c   1.000
_cell.angle_alpha   90.00
_cell.angle_beta   90.00
_cell.angle_gamma   90.00
#
_symmetry.space_group_name_H-M   'P 1'
#
loop_
_entity.id
_entity.type
_entity.pdbx_description
1 polymer ?
#
loop_
_entity_poly.entity_id
_entity_poly.type
_entity_poly.pdbx_seq_one_letter_code
_entity_poly.pdbx_strand_id
1 'polypeptide(L)'
;MMKFTYCVFILVCFEYSFAVCEKNGIRNKRSGEGHADEEGSENDDEGHHEDHTAVLDSLFEHYDTSSSPTHGTGEPTVISVNFQLLSLDDISDTKMELVIDSRVTFFWKDSRLVTPECRDEGDCEDRFDLKSRESALWTPDLYVLNSRLARDHDHPTRNGMLYLIASGKVFLSKRYGCSNICTLKI
;
A
#
# COMPACT_ATOMS: atom_id res chain seq x y z
N MET A 1 35.54 -27.95 -0.24
CA MET A 1 35.12 -27.34 1.04
C MET A 1 34.98 -25.84 0.83
N MET A 2 33.85 -25.25 1.28
CA MET A 2 33.57 -23.80 1.42
C MET A 2 33.52 -22.99 0.11
N LYS A 3 32.46 -22.24 -0.25
CA LYS A 3 31.43 -21.54 0.55
C LYS A 3 30.10 -21.40 -0.22
N PHE A 4 29.00 -21.85 0.39
CA PHE A 4 27.61 -21.51 0.05
C PHE A 4 27.25 -20.19 0.76
N THR A 5 27.41 -19.03 0.13
CA THR A 5 27.15 -17.74 0.82
C THR A 5 26.44 -16.68 -0.03
N TYR A 6 25.91 -17.00 -1.21
CA TYR A 6 25.30 -15.96 -2.09
C TYR A 6 23.78 -16.02 -2.28
N CYS A 7 23.05 -16.92 -1.61
CA CYS A 7 21.58 -16.96 -1.66
C CYS A 7 20.89 -16.58 -0.34
N VAL A 8 21.62 -16.12 0.68
CA VAL A 8 21.06 -15.70 1.98
C VAL A 8 21.43 -14.25 2.30
N PHE A 9 21.26 -13.35 1.32
CA PHE A 9 21.42 -11.89 1.51
C PHE A 9 20.14 -11.10 1.19
N ILE A 10 18.99 -11.77 1.08
CA ILE A 10 17.66 -11.13 1.18
C ILE A 10 17.02 -11.57 2.49
N LEU A 11 17.68 -11.26 3.60
CA LEU A 11 17.15 -11.31 4.96
C LEU A 11 18.24 -10.67 5.83
N VAL A 12 18.22 -9.33 5.92
CA VAL A 12 18.51 -8.48 7.10
C VAL A 12 18.70 -7.06 6.56
N CYS A 13 17.61 -6.31 6.53
CA CYS A 13 17.56 -4.91 6.99
C CYS A 13 16.19 -4.72 7.68
N PHE A 14 15.90 -5.67 8.58
CA PHE A 14 14.95 -5.49 9.67
C PHE A 14 15.83 -5.21 10.89
N GLU A 15 15.95 -3.94 11.27
CA GLU A 15 16.24 -3.40 12.60
C GLU A 15 16.62 -1.90 12.46
N TYR A 16 16.07 -1.07 13.36
CA TYR A 16 16.04 0.40 13.44
C TYR A 16 14.94 1.07 12.57
N SER A 17 13.80 1.56 13.09
CA SER A 17 13.47 2.03 14.45
C SER A 17 11.96 1.94 14.77
N PHE A 18 11.65 1.46 15.98
CA PHE A 18 10.68 1.90 17.02
C PHE A 18 9.46 2.77 16.63
N ALA A 19 8.26 2.73 17.23
CA ALA A 19 7.53 2.04 18.32
C ALA A 19 6.04 2.49 18.15
N VAL A 20 4.94 1.88 18.59
CA VAL A 20 4.48 1.39 19.90
C VAL A 20 3.24 0.52 19.61
N CYS A 21 3.10 -0.67 20.21
CA CYS A 21 1.78 -1.28 20.39
C CYS A 21 1.68 -1.72 21.85
N GLU A 22 0.83 -1.01 22.59
CA GLU A 22 0.65 -1.17 24.02
C GLU A 22 -0.15 -2.43 24.33
N LYS A 23 0.33 -3.19 25.31
CA LYS A 23 -0.27 -4.44 25.77
C LYS A 23 -1.63 -4.15 26.42
N ASN A 24 -2.70 -4.77 25.93
CA ASN A 24 -3.82 -5.15 26.78
C ASN A 24 -4.35 -6.51 26.34
N GLY A 25 -4.03 -7.53 27.13
CA GLY A 25 -4.53 -8.88 26.97
C GLY A 25 -5.91 -9.02 27.60
N ILE A 26 -6.83 -9.73 26.94
CA ILE A 26 -7.97 -10.36 27.60
C ILE A 26 -8.20 -11.77 27.02
N ARG A 27 -7.81 -12.75 27.85
CA ARG A 27 -8.43 -14.03 28.20
C ARG A 27 -9.24 -14.80 27.13
N ASN A 28 -8.63 -15.90 26.69
CA ASN A 28 -9.24 -17.03 25.97
C ASN A 28 -10.32 -17.76 26.81
N LYS A 29 -11.49 -18.04 26.24
CA LYS A 29 -12.51 -18.93 26.86
C LYS A 29 -13.15 -19.78 25.75
N ARG A 30 -12.94 -21.11 25.82
CA ARG A 30 -13.60 -22.13 24.99
C ARG A 30 -15.01 -22.41 25.52
N SER A 31 -15.97 -22.66 24.62
CA SER A 31 -16.95 -23.78 24.68
C SER A 31 -18.07 -23.61 23.64
N GLY A 32 -18.36 -24.66 22.87
CA GLY A 32 -19.73 -25.10 22.55
C GLY A 32 -20.37 -24.67 21.22
N GLU A 33 -20.82 -25.66 20.46
CA GLU A 33 -21.57 -25.60 19.19
C GLU A 33 -23.00 -25.04 19.32
N GLY A 34 -23.52 -24.50 18.21
CA GLY A 34 -24.95 -24.21 18.02
C GLY A 34 -25.20 -23.40 16.74
N HIS A 35 -25.86 -24.02 15.76
CA HIS A 35 -26.33 -23.43 14.50
C HIS A 35 -27.79 -22.98 14.69
N ALA A 36 -28.08 -21.71 14.44
CA ALA A 36 -29.41 -21.19 14.12
C ALA A 36 -29.25 -19.79 13.49
N ASP A 37 -29.89 -19.61 12.34
CA ASP A 37 -29.93 -18.36 11.58
C ASP A 37 -30.65 -17.27 12.37
N GLU A 38 -30.00 -16.12 12.56
CA GLU A 38 -30.64 -14.87 12.98
C GLU A 38 -30.14 -13.73 12.08
N GLU A 39 -31.09 -13.12 11.36
CA GLU A 39 -30.95 -11.86 10.64
C GLU A 39 -30.49 -10.77 11.62
N GLY A 40 -29.20 -10.47 11.59
CA GLY A 40 -28.60 -9.34 12.30
C GLY A 40 -28.56 -8.14 11.37
N SER A 41 -29.30 -7.10 11.72
CA SER A 41 -29.27 -5.77 11.13
C SER A 41 -27.84 -5.32 10.81
N GLU A 42 -27.57 -5.06 9.52
CA GLU A 42 -26.52 -4.13 9.12
C GLU A 42 -26.82 -2.81 9.85
N ASN A 43 -26.12 -2.59 10.96
CA ASN A 43 -25.92 -1.22 11.42
C ASN A 43 -24.95 -0.62 10.40
N ASP A 44 -25.52 -0.13 9.31
CA ASP A 44 -24.92 0.94 8.53
C ASP A 44 -24.69 2.06 9.54
N ASP A 45 -23.46 2.10 10.06
CA ASP A 45 -22.91 3.31 10.65
C ASP A 45 -22.99 4.35 9.52
N GLU A 46 -24.10 5.10 9.50
CA GLU A 46 -24.28 6.33 8.75
C GLU A 46 -23.28 7.36 9.30
N GLY A 47 -22.00 7.04 9.14
CA GLY A 47 -20.91 7.97 9.24
C GLY A 47 -21.21 9.06 8.23
N HIS A 48 -21.30 10.27 8.75
CA HIS A 48 -21.46 11.50 8.00
C HIS A 48 -20.45 11.49 6.84
N HIS A 49 -20.89 11.08 5.65
CA HIS A 49 -20.14 11.31 4.42
C HIS A 49 -20.24 12.82 4.17
N GLU A 50 -19.44 13.59 4.89
CA GLU A 50 -19.12 14.94 4.44
C GLU A 50 -18.60 14.78 3.01
N ASP A 51 -19.32 15.41 2.09
CA ASP A 51 -19.03 15.34 0.68
C ASP A 51 -17.76 16.16 0.40
N HIS A 52 -16.61 15.59 0.75
CA HIS A 52 -15.30 16.18 0.53
C HIS A 52 -14.92 16.24 -0.96
N THR A 53 -15.85 15.90 -1.87
CA THR A 53 -15.65 15.98 -3.31
C THR A 53 -15.25 17.38 -3.74
N ALA A 54 -15.83 18.43 -3.13
CA ALA A 54 -15.48 19.82 -3.44
C ALA A 54 -14.03 20.17 -3.08
N VAL A 55 -13.54 19.70 -1.92
CA VAL A 55 -12.14 19.88 -1.50
C VAL A 55 -11.23 19.15 -2.48
N LEU A 56 -11.54 17.89 -2.80
CA LEU A 56 -10.77 17.13 -3.77
C LEU A 56 -10.78 17.75 -5.17
N ASP A 57 -11.90 18.28 -5.65
CA ASP A 57 -11.96 18.97 -6.94
C ASP A 57 -11.01 20.16 -6.98
N SER A 58 -10.97 20.96 -5.90
CA SER A 58 -10.07 22.12 -5.81
C SER A 58 -8.59 21.74 -5.83
N LEU A 59 -8.22 20.59 -5.25
CA LEU A 59 -6.84 20.10 -5.24
C LEU A 59 -6.39 19.62 -6.62
N PHE A 60 -7.29 19.01 -7.39
CA PHE A 60 -6.96 18.39 -8.67
C PHE A 60 -7.14 19.32 -9.88
N GLU A 61 -7.75 20.51 -9.73
CA GLU A 61 -8.03 21.44 -10.84
C GLU A 61 -6.77 21.85 -11.64
N HIS A 62 -5.63 21.98 -10.97
CA HIS A 62 -4.35 22.36 -11.57
C HIS A 62 -3.24 21.36 -11.29
N TYR A 63 -3.60 20.13 -10.92
CA TYR A 63 -2.65 19.10 -10.58
C TYR A 63 -2.04 18.49 -11.84
N ASP A 64 -0.72 18.55 -11.96
CA ASP A 64 0.01 17.86 -13.02
C ASP A 64 0.45 16.46 -12.58
N THR A 65 -0.19 15.45 -13.15
CA THR A 65 0.08 14.03 -12.94
C THR A 65 1.41 13.57 -13.54
N SER A 66 1.95 14.27 -14.55
CA SER A 66 3.12 13.81 -15.29
C SER A 66 4.44 14.05 -14.56
N SER A 67 4.46 15.01 -13.63
CA SER A 67 5.64 15.39 -12.88
C SER A 67 5.60 14.89 -11.44
N SER A 68 6.76 14.42 -10.97
CA SER A 68 6.95 14.02 -9.57
C SER A 68 6.74 15.21 -8.63
N PRO A 69 6.31 14.98 -7.37
CA PRO A 69 6.05 16.05 -6.40
C PRO A 69 7.20 17.04 -6.20
N THR A 70 8.46 16.59 -6.31
CA THR A 70 9.66 17.44 -6.15
C THR A 70 10.28 17.89 -7.47
N HIS A 71 9.53 17.83 -8.58
CA HIS A 71 10.04 18.26 -9.87
C HIS A 71 10.45 19.74 -9.84
N GLY A 72 11.67 20.05 -10.30
CA GLY A 72 12.19 21.41 -10.36
C GLY A 72 12.71 22.00 -9.04
N THR A 73 12.58 21.30 -7.90
CA THR A 73 13.06 21.81 -6.60
C THR A 73 14.54 21.49 -6.34
N GLY A 74 15.13 20.56 -7.11
CA GLY A 74 16.50 20.07 -6.91
C GLY A 74 16.61 18.93 -5.89
N GLU A 75 15.51 18.56 -5.24
CA GLU A 75 15.46 17.50 -4.22
C GLU A 75 14.78 16.23 -4.76
N PRO A 76 15.19 15.03 -4.31
CA PRO A 76 14.55 13.79 -4.71
C PRO A 76 13.19 13.62 -4.01
N THR A 77 12.23 13.02 -4.71
CA THR A 77 10.96 12.59 -4.08
C THR A 77 11.25 11.37 -3.21
N VAL A 78 11.07 11.50 -1.89
CA VAL A 78 11.25 10.41 -0.95
C VAL A 78 10.00 9.54 -0.91
N ILE A 79 10.16 8.27 -1.28
CA ILE A 79 9.10 7.26 -1.27
C ILE A 79 9.50 6.19 -0.26
N SER A 80 8.67 5.96 0.74
CA SER A 80 8.80 4.81 1.64
C SER A 80 7.93 3.67 1.12
N VAL A 81 8.47 2.45 1.14
CA VAL A 81 7.79 1.26 0.61
C VAL A 81 7.69 0.23 1.71
N ASN A 82 6.48 -0.27 1.94
CA ASN A 82 6.23 -1.46 2.73
C ASN A 82 5.93 -2.62 1.79
N PHE A 83 6.66 -3.73 1.97
CA PHE A 83 6.50 -4.95 1.19
C PHE A 83 5.99 -6.06 2.10
N GLN A 84 4.78 -6.54 1.84
CA GLN A 84 4.15 -7.64 2.57
C GLN A 84 4.05 -8.85 1.64
N LEU A 85 4.78 -9.91 1.96
CA LEU A 85 4.64 -11.20 1.29
C LEU A 85 3.32 -11.86 1.71
N LEU A 86 2.47 -12.21 0.74
CA LEU A 86 1.20 -12.89 1.00
C LEU A 86 1.35 -14.40 0.81
N SER A 87 1.88 -14.82 -0.34
CA SER A 87 2.15 -16.22 -0.65
C SER A 87 3.31 -16.41 -1.61
N LEU A 88 3.87 -17.62 -1.56
CA LEU A 88 4.76 -18.18 -2.57
C LEU A 88 3.96 -19.28 -3.27
N ASP A 89 3.50 -19.02 -4.48
CA ASP A 89 2.48 -19.85 -5.12
C ASP A 89 3.08 -21.08 -5.82
N ASP A 90 4.20 -20.90 -6.53
CA ASP A 90 4.87 -21.98 -7.26
C ASP A 90 6.39 -21.78 -7.29
N ILE A 91 7.11 -22.90 -7.19
CA ILE A 91 8.57 -22.97 -7.32
C ILE A 91 8.86 -24.05 -8.36
N SER A 92 9.20 -23.64 -9.58
CA SER A 92 9.48 -24.56 -10.68
C SER A 92 10.98 -24.72 -10.90
N ASP A 93 11.49 -25.91 -10.62
CA ASP A 93 12.86 -26.32 -10.93
C ASP A 93 13.12 -26.41 -12.44
N THR A 94 12.11 -26.88 -13.18
CA THR A 94 12.17 -27.10 -14.63
C THR A 94 12.16 -25.77 -15.38
N LYS A 95 11.37 -24.80 -14.91
CA LYS A 95 11.26 -23.46 -15.52
C LYS A 95 12.21 -22.43 -14.90
N MET A 96 12.89 -22.76 -13.79
CA MET A 96 13.71 -21.82 -13.03
C MET A 96 12.91 -20.56 -12.66
N GLU A 97 11.71 -20.77 -12.12
CA GLU A 97 10.69 -19.73 -11.94
C GLU A 97 10.08 -19.78 -10.53
N LEU A 98 9.88 -18.61 -9.92
CA LEU A 98 9.26 -18.42 -8.61
C LEU A 98 8.07 -17.47 -8.75
N VAL A 99 6.88 -17.92 -8.40
CA VAL A 99 5.67 -17.09 -8.38
C VAL A 99 5.42 -16.58 -6.97
N ILE A 100 5.33 -15.25 -6.85
CA ILE A 100 5.16 -14.53 -5.58
C ILE A 100 3.93 -13.65 -5.67
N ASP A 101 3.09 -13.71 -4.64
CA ASP A 101 2.01 -12.75 -4.43
C ASP A 101 2.34 -11.88 -3.21
N SER A 102 2.21 -10.57 -3.40
CA SER A 102 2.63 -9.57 -2.43
C SER A 102 1.68 -8.38 -2.40
N ARG A 103 1.59 -7.73 -1.24
CA ARG A 103 1.00 -6.41 -1.10
C ARG A 103 2.12 -5.40 -0.94
N VAL A 104 2.14 -4.40 -1.81
CA VAL A 104 3.12 -3.30 -1.75
C VAL A 104 2.37 -2.02 -1.43
N THR A 105 2.85 -1.31 -0.42
CA THR A 105 2.30 -0.04 0.01
C THR A 105 3.34 1.06 -0.13
N PHE A 106 3.01 2.08 -0.90
CA PHE A 106 3.81 3.29 -1.06
C PHE A 106 3.31 4.37 -0.13
N PHE A 107 4.26 5.09 0.46
CA PHE A 107 4.04 6.28 1.25
C PHE A 107 4.92 7.40 0.70
N TRP A 108 4.30 8.50 0.30
CA TRP A 108 5.03 9.69 -0.12
C TRP A 108 4.32 10.94 0.36
N LYS A 109 5.01 12.08 0.30
CA LYS A 109 4.42 13.39 0.60
C LYS A 109 4.40 14.21 -0.68
N ASP A 110 3.23 14.72 -1.03
CA ASP A 110 3.03 15.66 -2.13
C ASP A 110 2.51 16.98 -1.56
N SER A 111 3.35 18.02 -1.59
CA SER A 111 2.99 19.35 -1.10
C SER A 111 1.90 20.04 -1.91
N ARG A 112 1.62 19.57 -3.14
CA ARG A 112 0.56 20.10 -4.00
C ARG A 112 -0.83 19.67 -3.54
N LEU A 113 -0.92 18.60 -2.74
CA LEU A 113 -2.16 18.00 -2.25
C LEU A 113 -2.45 18.33 -0.78
N VAL A 114 -1.83 19.39 -0.25
CA VAL A 114 -2.16 19.87 1.11
C VAL A 114 -3.49 20.62 1.05
N THR A 115 -4.43 20.25 1.92
CA THR A 115 -5.75 20.87 1.89
C THR A 115 -5.72 22.30 2.44
N PRO A 116 -6.66 23.17 2.02
CA PRO A 116 -6.77 24.52 2.55
C PRO A 116 -6.89 24.56 4.07
N GLU A 117 -7.64 23.62 4.66
CA GLU A 117 -7.88 23.53 6.10
C GLU A 117 -6.56 23.26 6.86
N CYS A 118 -5.76 22.32 6.38
CA CYS A 118 -4.44 22.05 6.95
C CYS A 118 -3.46 23.21 6.79
N ARG A 119 -3.55 23.95 5.68
CA ARG A 119 -2.68 25.11 5.43
C ARG A 119 -3.05 26.31 6.30
N ASP A 120 -4.34 26.58 6.44
CA ASP A 120 -4.86 27.84 6.97
C ASP A 120 -5.24 27.72 8.46
N GLU A 121 -5.76 26.57 8.90
CA GLU A 121 -6.21 26.31 10.28
C GLU A 121 -5.26 25.37 11.05
N GLY A 122 -4.40 24.64 10.34
CA GLY A 122 -3.45 23.69 10.92
C GLY A 122 -4.06 22.34 11.29
N ASP A 123 -5.32 22.10 10.93
CA ASP A 123 -5.95 20.78 11.07
C ASP A 123 -5.56 19.89 9.89
N CYS A 124 -4.70 18.91 10.16
CA CYS A 124 -4.04 18.11 9.14
C CYS A 124 -4.30 16.60 9.27
N GLU A 125 -5.22 16.19 10.13
CA GLU A 125 -5.47 14.78 10.46
C GLU A 125 -6.52 14.13 9.54
N ASP A 126 -7.33 14.94 8.85
CA ASP A 126 -8.38 14.47 7.96
C ASP A 126 -7.87 13.55 6.85
N ARG A 127 -8.70 12.56 6.50
CA ARG A 127 -8.39 11.51 5.53
C ARG A 127 -9.42 11.50 4.41
N PHE A 128 -8.92 11.55 3.18
CA PHE A 128 -9.73 11.56 1.97
C PHE A 128 -9.48 10.29 1.15
N ASP A 129 -10.55 9.60 0.75
CA ASP A 129 -10.46 8.49 -0.20
C ASP A 129 -10.23 9.04 -1.62
N LEU A 130 -9.14 8.61 -2.25
CA LEU A 130 -8.72 9.05 -3.56
C LEU A 130 -8.93 7.98 -4.65
N LYS A 131 -9.60 6.86 -4.36
CA LYS A 131 -9.82 5.77 -5.32
C LYS A 131 -10.42 6.25 -6.65
N SER A 132 -11.35 7.19 -6.62
CA SER A 132 -11.98 7.73 -7.84
C SER A 132 -11.05 8.62 -8.67
N ARG A 133 -9.95 9.10 -8.09
CA ARG A 133 -8.97 10.02 -8.71
C ARG A 133 -7.59 9.40 -8.89
N GLU A 134 -7.48 8.08 -8.76
CA GLU A 134 -6.20 7.38 -8.89
C GLU A 134 -5.52 7.66 -10.25
N SER A 135 -6.28 7.75 -11.34
CA SER A 135 -5.76 8.04 -12.68
C SER A 135 -5.28 9.48 -12.86
N ALA A 136 -5.75 10.42 -12.02
CA ALA A 136 -5.34 11.82 -12.02
C ALA A 136 -4.19 12.09 -11.04
N LEU A 137 -3.84 11.11 -10.20
CA LEU A 137 -2.80 11.24 -9.19
C LEU A 137 -1.45 10.75 -9.72
N TRP A 138 -0.39 11.50 -9.46
CA TRP A 138 0.95 10.99 -9.74
C TRP A 138 1.23 9.81 -8.81
N THR A 139 1.64 8.68 -9.37
CA THR A 139 1.99 7.49 -8.60
C THR A 139 3.42 7.06 -8.92
N PRO A 140 4.16 6.53 -7.94
CA PRO A 140 5.50 6.03 -8.19
C PRO A 140 5.44 4.74 -9.01
N ASP A 141 6.34 4.62 -9.99
CA ASP A 141 6.48 3.40 -10.77
C ASP A 141 7.18 2.29 -9.96
N LEU A 142 6.64 1.07 -10.03
CA LEU A 142 7.29 -0.13 -9.48
C LEU A 142 7.71 -1.06 -10.61
N TYR A 143 9.00 -1.35 -10.69
CA TYR A 143 9.54 -2.34 -11.63
C TYR A 143 10.30 -3.44 -10.89
N VAL A 144 9.98 -4.70 -11.20
CA VAL A 144 10.65 -5.88 -10.64
C VAL A 144 11.64 -6.43 -11.66
N LEU A 145 12.93 -6.17 -11.42
CA LEU A 145 14.04 -6.43 -12.36
C LEU A 145 14.13 -7.88 -12.87
N ASN A 146 13.86 -8.87 -12.00
CA ASN A 146 13.94 -10.29 -12.34
C ASN A 146 12.59 -10.90 -12.69
N SER A 147 11.55 -10.08 -12.86
CA SER A 147 10.24 -10.59 -13.23
C SER A 147 10.26 -11.06 -14.69
N ARG A 148 9.87 -12.31 -14.90
CA ARG A 148 9.53 -12.84 -16.23
C ARG A 148 8.16 -12.33 -16.65
N LEU A 149 7.25 -12.24 -15.69
CA LEU A 149 5.92 -11.70 -15.85
C LEU A 149 5.55 -10.97 -14.55
N ALA A 150 5.34 -9.67 -14.62
CA ALA A 150 4.68 -8.93 -13.56
C ALA A 150 3.20 -8.79 -13.95
N ARG A 151 2.31 -9.20 -13.04
CA ARG A 151 0.88 -8.98 -13.17
C ARG A 151 0.48 -7.99 -12.10
N ASP A 152 0.12 -6.80 -12.55
CA ASP A 152 -0.80 -6.00 -11.77
C ASP A 152 -2.13 -6.73 -11.79
N HIS A 153 -2.69 -6.96 -10.61
CA HIS A 153 -4.04 -7.48 -10.51
C HIS A 153 -5.00 -6.36 -10.92
N ASP A 154 -5.13 -6.17 -12.23
CA ASP A 154 -5.99 -5.18 -12.85
C ASP A 154 -7.39 -5.80 -13.01
N HIS A 155 -8.10 -5.98 -11.88
CA HIS A 155 -9.52 -6.35 -11.88
C HIS A 155 -10.21 -5.99 -10.55
N PRO A 156 -11.52 -5.75 -10.57
CA PRO A 156 -12.14 -4.46 -10.35
C PRO A 156 -12.74 -4.41 -8.95
N THR A 157 -13.05 -3.21 -8.46
CA THR A 157 -13.74 -2.95 -7.18
C THR A 157 -13.00 -3.38 -5.89
N ARG A 158 -12.55 -2.36 -5.14
CA ARG A 158 -12.44 -2.32 -3.66
C ARG A 158 -11.20 -2.86 -2.93
N ASN A 159 -10.19 -3.49 -3.54
CA ASN A 159 -9.04 -4.04 -2.77
C ASN A 159 -7.76 -3.19 -2.74
N GLY A 160 -7.70 -2.10 -3.50
CA GLY A 160 -6.67 -1.07 -3.36
C GLY A 160 -7.07 -0.04 -2.31
N MET A 161 -6.14 0.37 -1.46
CA MET A 161 -6.33 1.50 -0.54
C MET A 161 -5.55 2.68 -1.07
N LEU A 162 -6.24 3.76 -1.42
CA LEU A 162 -5.62 5.01 -1.82
C LEU A 162 -6.21 6.14 -0.99
N TYR A 163 -5.39 6.70 -0.10
CA TYR A 163 -5.81 7.76 0.82
C TYR A 163 -4.85 8.93 0.79
N LEU A 164 -5.40 10.13 0.93
CA LEU A 164 -4.69 11.37 1.18
C LEU A 164 -4.97 11.82 2.62
N ILE A 165 -3.93 12.13 3.37
CA ILE A 165 -4.04 12.87 4.62
C ILE A 165 -3.93 14.36 4.29
N ALA A 166 -4.70 15.21 4.97
CA ALA A 166 -4.75 16.65 4.73
C ALA A 166 -3.36 17.34 4.72
N SER A 167 -2.39 16.80 5.46
CA SER A 167 -0.97 17.18 5.42
C SER A 167 -0.22 16.94 4.09
N GLY A 168 -0.88 16.43 3.05
CA GLY A 168 -0.29 16.07 1.75
C GLY A 168 0.40 14.70 1.75
N LYS A 169 0.21 13.86 2.77
CA LYS A 169 0.76 12.49 2.78
C LYS A 169 -0.18 11.56 2.03
N VAL A 170 0.37 10.78 1.11
CA VAL A 170 -0.40 9.87 0.26
C VAL A 170 0.00 8.43 0.53
N PHE A 171 -1.00 7.56 0.56
CA PHE A 171 -0.90 6.14 0.87
C PHE A 171 -1.49 5.37 -0.30
N LEU A 172 -0.69 4.56 -0.99
CA LEU A 172 -1.16 3.70 -2.07
C LEU A 172 -0.79 2.26 -1.79
N SER A 173 -1.79 1.41 -1.56
CA SER A 173 -1.59 -0.03 -1.37
C SER A 173 -2.19 -0.81 -2.52
N LYS A 174 -1.36 -1.60 -3.20
CA LYS A 174 -1.75 -2.48 -4.30
C LYS A 174 -1.25 -3.90 -4.07
N ARG A 175 -1.93 -4.88 -4.69
CA ARG A 175 -1.51 -6.29 -4.70
C ARG A 175 -0.83 -6.60 -6.03
N TYR A 176 0.35 -7.19 -5.95
CA TYR A 176 1.21 -7.51 -7.08
C TYR A 176 1.50 -9.00 -7.10
N GLY A 177 1.21 -9.64 -8.23
CA GLY A 177 1.61 -11.01 -8.53
C GLY A 177 2.79 -11.00 -9.49
N CYS A 178 3.95 -11.52 -9.07
CA CYS A 178 5.15 -11.53 -9.89
C CYS A 178 5.66 -12.96 -10.07
N SER A 179 5.83 -13.36 -11.33
CA SER A 179 6.66 -14.51 -11.69
C SER A 179 8.09 -14.01 -11.91
N ASN A 180 9.03 -14.53 -11.13
CA ASN A 180 10.43 -14.14 -11.12
C ASN A 180 11.32 -15.28 -11.61
N ILE A 181 12.34 -14.94 -12.38
CA ILE A 181 13.38 -15.89 -12.80
C ILE A 181 14.28 -16.17 -11.59
N CYS A 182 14.47 -17.45 -11.26
CA CYS A 182 15.29 -17.89 -10.15
C CYS A 182 16.17 -19.07 -10.58
N THR A 183 17.49 -18.90 -10.54
CA THR A 183 18.43 -19.99 -10.79
C THR A 183 18.56 -20.86 -9.54
N LEU A 184 17.85 -21.98 -9.52
CA LEU A 184 17.94 -22.97 -8.45
C LEU A 184 19.19 -23.83 -8.66
N LYS A 185 20.04 -23.90 -7.64
CA LYS A 185 21.15 -24.86 -7.59
C LYS A 185 20.67 -26.08 -6.82
N ILE A 186 20.49 -27.18 -7.54
CA ILE A 186 20.11 -28.50 -7.00
C ILE A 186 21.39 -29.29 -6.72
#